data_AF-A0A258CYR8-F1
#
_entry.id   AF-A0A258CYR8-F1
#
_cell.length_a   1.000
_cell.length_b   1.000
_cell.length_c   1.000
_cell.angle_alpha   90.00
_cell.angle_beta   90.00
_cell.angle_gamma   90.00
#
_symmetry.space_group_name_H-M   'P 1'
#
loop_
_entity.id
_entity.type
_entity.pdbx_description
1 polymer ?
#
loop_
_entity_poly.entity_id
_entity_poly.type
_entity_poly.pdbx_seq_one_letter_code
_entity_poly.pdbx_strand_id
1 'polypeptide(L)'
;MAGPYASAPAKASEAGPAADALAGTRLPHLAGAAAALRQVLAAHAVRHCPHVVEIGGAGLPITGFLTHRPASVTVVDPKIPAYAADTLNGAPCRLRHIAAKLQEVALAPPGRYALVLLGLSLKPFGRRGAVPPELLALAAGATVLVIDYARELERAQGQIGALMATRSDAPAIDLELTINDAALRAAGFHQRHLLAYGPA
;
A
#
# COMPACT_ATOMS: atom_id res chain seq x y z
N MET A 1 18.38 3.93 33.34
CA MET A 1 17.44 2.82 33.11
C MET A 1 16.72 3.06 31.80
N ALA A 2 16.84 2.17 30.82
CA ALA A 2 16.09 2.26 29.57
C ALA A 2 14.66 1.75 29.83
N GLY A 3 13.64 2.50 29.38
CA GLY A 3 12.23 2.18 29.62
C GLY A 3 11.78 0.89 28.90
N PRO A 4 10.57 0.38 29.21
CA PRO A 4 10.06 -0.91 28.73
C PRO A 4 9.86 -1.02 27.20
N TYR A 5 10.12 0.06 26.46
CA TYR A 5 10.06 0.12 24.99
C TYR A 5 11.43 0.16 24.30
N ALA A 6 12.52 0.04 25.06
CA ALA A 6 13.86 -0.07 24.51
C ALA A 6 14.04 -1.45 23.85
N SER A 7 13.62 -1.56 22.60
CA SER A 7 14.00 -2.67 21.74
C SER A 7 15.49 -2.56 21.42
N ALA A 8 16.18 -3.71 21.40
CA ALA A 8 17.57 -3.78 20.97
C ALA A 8 17.72 -3.13 19.59
N PRO A 9 18.86 -2.46 19.30
CA PRO A 9 19.07 -1.84 18.00
C PRO A 9 19.11 -2.93 16.94
N ALA A 10 18.00 -3.13 16.24
CA ALA A 10 18.01 -3.87 15.00
C ALA A 10 18.98 -3.14 14.06
N LYS A 11 20.04 -3.83 13.63
CA LYS A 11 20.99 -3.27 12.66
C LYS A 11 20.21 -2.96 11.38
N ALA A 12 20.05 -1.68 11.06
CA ALA A 12 19.40 -1.18 9.85
C ALA A 12 20.14 -1.53 8.54
N SER A 13 21.19 -2.36 8.60
CA SER A 13 22.17 -2.53 7.52
C SER A 13 22.24 -3.93 6.90
N GLU A 14 21.38 -4.88 7.27
CA GLU A 14 21.15 -6.07 6.43
C GLU A 14 20.07 -5.73 5.40
N ALA A 15 20.39 -4.72 4.58
CA ALA A 15 19.43 -4.07 3.72
C ALA A 15 19.02 -5.01 2.58
N GLY A 16 17.72 -5.28 2.48
CA GLY A 16 17.09 -5.49 1.17
C GLY A 16 17.36 -4.29 0.25
N PRO A 17 16.86 -4.30 -1.00
CA PRO A 17 16.98 -3.12 -1.86
C PRO A 17 16.51 -1.88 -1.09
N ALA A 18 17.31 -0.81 -1.12
CA ALA A 18 16.92 0.47 -0.52
C ALA A 18 15.51 0.83 -1.00
N ALA A 19 14.66 1.45 -0.18
CA ALA A 19 13.26 1.68 -0.53
C ALA A 19 13.07 2.41 -1.88
N ASP A 20 14.05 3.22 -2.26
CA ASP A 20 14.08 3.93 -3.54
C ASP A 20 14.55 3.09 -4.74
N ALA A 21 15.23 1.96 -4.54
CA ALA A 21 15.76 1.11 -5.63
C ALA A 21 14.65 0.45 -6.46
N LEU A 22 13.45 0.31 -5.89
CA LEU A 22 12.26 -0.20 -6.56
C LEU A 22 11.21 0.90 -6.81
N ALA A 23 11.54 2.16 -6.52
CA ALA A 23 10.65 3.27 -6.79
C ALA A 23 10.59 3.55 -8.30
N GLY A 24 9.42 3.98 -8.74
CA GLY A 24 9.17 4.49 -10.08
C GLY A 24 9.13 6.02 -10.13
N THR A 25 8.47 6.54 -11.16
CA THR A 25 8.28 7.99 -11.27
C THR A 25 7.27 8.47 -10.24
N ARG A 26 7.76 9.12 -9.19
CA ARG A 26 6.91 9.70 -8.14
C ARG A 26 6.16 10.92 -8.67
N LEU A 27 4.92 11.09 -8.20
CA LEU A 27 4.20 12.35 -8.42
C LEU A 27 4.96 13.49 -7.72
N PRO A 28 5.05 14.71 -8.31
CA PRO A 28 5.81 15.81 -7.73
C PRO A 28 5.42 16.12 -6.28
N HIS A 29 4.11 16.10 -5.98
CA HIS A 29 3.61 16.31 -4.61
C HIS A 29 3.78 15.10 -3.67
N LEU A 30 4.29 13.96 -4.14
CA LEU A 30 4.60 12.79 -3.29
C LEU A 30 6.09 12.46 -3.25
N ALA A 31 6.94 13.37 -3.76
CA ALA A 31 8.38 13.18 -3.76
C ALA A 31 9.05 13.50 -2.41
N GLY A 32 8.38 14.30 -1.56
CA GLY A 32 8.88 14.66 -0.23
C GLY A 32 8.95 13.47 0.73
N ALA A 33 9.93 13.47 1.63
CA ALA A 33 10.17 12.37 2.57
C ALA A 33 8.96 12.07 3.47
N ALA A 34 8.21 13.10 3.87
CA ALA A 34 7.02 12.94 4.71
C ALA A 34 5.90 12.14 4.00
N ALA A 35 5.86 12.14 2.66
CA ALA A 35 4.89 11.35 1.91
C ALA A 35 5.09 9.84 2.06
N ALA A 36 6.29 9.38 2.47
CA ALA A 36 6.61 7.98 2.71
C ALA A 36 5.94 7.41 3.98
N LEU A 37 5.43 8.27 4.88
CA LEU A 37 4.75 7.83 6.10
C LEU A 37 3.56 6.90 5.79
N ARG A 38 2.88 7.13 4.66
CA ARG A 38 1.77 6.28 4.19
C ARG A 38 2.23 4.85 3.94
N GLN A 39 3.38 4.67 3.30
CA GLN A 39 4.00 3.38 3.04
C GLN A 39 4.42 2.69 4.34
N VAL A 40 5.03 3.43 5.27
CA VAL A 40 5.42 2.91 6.59
C VAL A 40 4.22 2.36 7.35
N LEU A 41 3.14 3.14 7.43
CA LEU A 41 1.92 2.73 8.13
C LEU A 41 1.26 1.52 7.45
N ALA A 42 1.18 1.51 6.12
CA ALA A 42 0.63 0.39 5.38
C ALA A 42 1.48 -0.89 5.56
N ALA A 43 2.81 -0.77 5.48
CA ALA A 43 3.72 -1.89 5.72
C ALA A 43 3.59 -2.45 7.14
N HIS A 44 3.43 -1.59 8.14
CA HIS A 44 3.17 -1.99 9.52
C HIS A 44 1.87 -2.80 9.63
N ALA A 45 0.78 -2.33 9.04
CA ALA A 45 -0.53 -2.99 9.13
C ALA A 45 -0.52 -4.42 8.53
N VAL A 46 0.34 -4.70 7.56
CA VAL A 46 0.38 -6.00 6.87
C VAL A 46 1.46 -6.96 7.37
N ARG A 47 2.17 -6.62 8.46
CA ARG A 47 3.36 -7.34 8.94
C ARG A 47 3.16 -8.81 9.32
N HIS A 48 1.90 -9.25 9.46
CA HIS A 48 1.55 -10.64 9.79
C HIS A 48 1.06 -11.45 8.57
N CYS A 49 0.90 -10.82 7.42
CA CYS A 49 0.36 -11.48 6.22
C CYS A 49 1.46 -12.16 5.40
N PRO A 50 1.29 -13.45 5.05
CA PRO A 50 2.27 -14.16 4.22
C PRO A 50 2.23 -13.73 2.76
N HIS A 51 1.10 -13.21 2.28
CA HIS A 51 0.95 -12.71 0.91
C HIS A 51 0.49 -11.27 0.94
N VAL A 52 1.14 -10.40 0.17
CA VAL A 52 0.83 -8.97 0.08
C VAL A 52 0.50 -8.63 -1.35
N VAL A 53 -0.66 -7.99 -1.55
CA VAL A 53 -1.06 -7.39 -2.82
C VAL A 53 -1.19 -5.89 -2.61
N GLU A 54 -0.41 -5.11 -3.35
CA GLU A 54 -0.46 -3.65 -3.37
C GLU A 54 -1.00 -3.16 -4.71
N ILE A 55 -1.93 -2.23 -4.67
CA ILE A 55 -2.45 -1.52 -5.85
C ILE A 55 -2.21 -0.03 -5.64
N GLY A 56 -1.46 0.57 -6.56
CA GLY A 56 -1.02 1.97 -6.46
C GLY A 56 0.30 2.12 -5.70
N GLY A 57 0.43 3.22 -4.95
CA GLY A 57 1.70 3.63 -4.32
C GLY A 57 2.33 4.88 -4.97
N ALA A 58 1.83 5.30 -6.13
CA ALA A 58 2.23 6.52 -6.83
C ALA A 58 3.73 6.58 -7.11
N GLY A 59 4.28 5.45 -7.56
CA GLY A 59 5.72 5.31 -7.82
C GLY A 59 6.57 5.01 -6.58
N LEU A 60 5.98 4.81 -5.40
CA LEU A 60 6.71 4.38 -4.21
C LEU A 60 5.99 3.18 -3.55
N PRO A 61 6.37 1.94 -3.93
CA PRO A 61 5.73 0.74 -3.41
C PRO A 61 6.10 0.48 -1.95
N ILE A 62 5.26 -0.24 -1.20
CA ILE A 62 5.56 -0.60 0.21
C ILE A 62 6.68 -1.64 0.33
N THR A 63 7.11 -2.25 -0.78
CA THR A 63 8.10 -3.35 -0.78
C THR A 63 9.35 -3.02 0.03
N GLY A 64 9.87 -1.80 -0.09
CA GLY A 64 11.04 -1.34 0.66
C GLY A 64 10.80 -0.99 2.14
N PHE A 65 9.54 -1.00 2.58
CA PHE A 65 9.12 -0.70 3.94
C PHE A 65 8.68 -1.95 4.71
N LEU A 66 8.53 -3.08 4.02
CA LEU A 66 8.21 -4.36 4.66
C LEU A 66 9.40 -4.82 5.50
N THR A 67 9.14 -5.09 6.78
CA THR A 67 10.16 -5.59 7.73
C THR A 67 10.01 -7.08 8.03
N HIS A 68 8.86 -7.67 7.70
CA HIS A 68 8.62 -9.10 7.85
C HIS A 68 9.09 -9.89 6.61
N ARG A 69 8.87 -11.20 6.64
CA ARG A 69 9.28 -12.14 5.59
C ARG A 69 8.04 -12.73 4.89
N PRO A 70 7.35 -11.97 4.03
CA PRO A 70 6.23 -12.51 3.27
C PRO A 70 6.70 -13.59 2.30
N ALA A 71 5.85 -14.58 2.06
CA ALA A 71 6.04 -15.59 1.03
C ALA A 71 5.84 -15.02 -0.39
N SER A 72 5.00 -13.98 -0.55
CA SER A 72 4.90 -13.25 -1.82
C SER A 72 4.49 -11.80 -1.65
N VAL A 73 4.96 -10.95 -2.56
CA VAL A 73 4.56 -9.55 -2.71
C VAL A 73 4.26 -9.28 -4.18
N THR A 74 3.05 -8.81 -4.47
CA THR A 74 2.64 -8.38 -5.81
C THR A 74 2.24 -6.91 -5.76
N VAL A 75 2.89 -6.06 -6.55
CA VAL A 75 2.56 -4.65 -6.68
C VAL A 75 2.05 -4.38 -8.09
N VAL A 76 0.91 -3.69 -8.21
CA VAL A 76 0.34 -3.25 -9.49
C VAL A 76 0.23 -1.73 -9.49
N ASP A 77 1.08 -1.07 -10.26
CA ASP A 77 1.05 0.39 -10.47
C ASP A 77 1.63 0.68 -11.87
N PRO A 78 0.94 1.44 -12.74
CA PRO A 78 1.50 1.81 -14.04
C PRO A 78 2.73 2.74 -13.97
N LYS A 79 3.08 3.25 -12.79
CA LYS A 79 4.19 4.21 -12.59
C LYS A 79 5.47 3.60 -12.04
N ILE A 80 5.47 2.32 -11.68
CA ILE A 80 6.66 1.59 -11.23
C ILE A 80 7.25 0.77 -12.38
N PRO A 81 8.57 0.53 -12.41
CA PRO A 81 9.16 -0.42 -13.34
C PRO A 81 8.66 -1.84 -13.07
N ALA A 82 8.56 -2.66 -14.12
CA ALA A 82 8.35 -4.09 -13.93
C ALA A 82 9.59 -4.70 -13.25
N TYR A 83 9.38 -5.53 -12.24
CA TYR A 83 10.46 -6.12 -11.46
C TYR A 83 10.06 -7.50 -10.94
N ALA A 84 11.03 -8.39 -10.81
CA ALA A 84 10.84 -9.72 -10.26
C ALA A 84 12.05 -10.17 -9.47
N ALA A 85 11.80 -10.81 -8.33
CA ALA A 85 12.81 -11.50 -7.54
C ALA A 85 12.18 -12.68 -6.79
N ASP A 86 13.02 -13.61 -6.35
CA ASP A 86 12.61 -14.74 -5.51
C ASP A 86 13.06 -14.58 -4.05
N THR A 87 13.57 -13.39 -3.70
CA THR A 87 13.95 -13.00 -2.35
C THR A 87 13.53 -11.57 -2.02
N LEU A 88 13.22 -11.32 -0.75
CA LEU A 88 13.04 -9.99 -0.16
C LEU A 88 13.69 -9.99 1.23
N ASN A 89 14.49 -8.95 1.55
CA ASN A 89 15.19 -8.82 2.84
C ASN A 89 16.01 -10.09 3.21
N GLY A 90 16.70 -10.68 2.23
CA GLY A 90 17.50 -11.90 2.43
C GLY A 90 16.71 -13.18 2.69
N ALA A 91 15.38 -13.16 2.59
CA ALA A 91 14.51 -14.32 2.79
C ALA A 91 13.77 -14.70 1.48
N PRO A 92 13.40 -15.99 1.30
CA PRO A 92 12.59 -16.41 0.16
C PRO A 92 11.26 -15.65 0.08
N CYS A 93 10.99 -15.05 -1.08
CA CYS A 93 9.76 -14.30 -1.34
C CYS A 93 9.53 -14.19 -2.84
N ARG A 94 8.34 -14.60 -3.32
CA ARG A 94 7.94 -14.32 -4.70
C ARG A 94 7.54 -12.85 -4.84
N LEU A 95 8.49 -12.01 -5.25
CA LEU A 95 8.28 -10.59 -5.47
C LEU A 95 7.99 -10.30 -6.94
N ARG A 96 6.90 -9.60 -7.23
CA ARG A 96 6.50 -9.18 -8.58
C ARG A 96 5.98 -7.74 -8.55
N HIS A 97 6.59 -6.86 -9.33
CA HIS A 97 6.07 -5.52 -9.65
C HIS A 97 5.58 -5.56 -11.09
N ILE A 98 4.32 -5.18 -11.28
CA ILE A 98 3.62 -5.24 -12.55
C ILE A 98 3.27 -3.81 -12.96
N ALA A 99 3.95 -3.32 -13.99
CA ALA A 99 3.74 -1.99 -14.58
C ALA A 99 2.46 -1.96 -15.43
N ALA A 100 1.30 -2.04 -14.79
CA ALA A 100 0.00 -2.13 -15.46
C ALA A 100 -1.10 -1.42 -14.66
N LYS A 101 -2.24 -1.16 -15.31
CA LYS A 101 -3.46 -0.79 -14.59
C LYS A 101 -4.08 -2.04 -13.96
N LEU A 102 -4.71 -1.89 -12.81
CA LEU A 102 -5.38 -3.00 -12.09
C LEU A 102 -6.29 -3.82 -13.01
N GLN A 103 -7.05 -3.16 -13.87
CA GLN A 103 -8.05 -3.80 -14.74
C GLN A 103 -7.45 -4.77 -15.77
N GLU A 104 -6.14 -4.72 -15.99
CA GLU A 104 -5.39 -5.58 -16.92
C GLU A 104 -4.77 -6.80 -16.23
N VAL A 105 -4.83 -6.87 -14.90
CA VAL A 105 -4.13 -7.89 -14.11
C VAL A 105 -5.14 -8.78 -13.40
N ALA A 106 -5.04 -10.09 -13.63
CA ALA A 106 -5.74 -11.08 -12.83
C ALA A 106 -4.96 -11.32 -11.53
N LEU A 107 -5.58 -11.00 -10.39
CA LEU A 107 -4.99 -11.18 -9.07
C LEU A 107 -5.69 -12.34 -8.37
N ALA A 108 -4.91 -13.37 -8.03
CA ALA A 108 -5.36 -14.53 -7.28
C ALA A 108 -4.33 -14.85 -6.19
N PRO A 109 -4.22 -14.02 -5.14
CA PRO A 109 -3.29 -14.29 -4.05
C PRO A 109 -3.62 -15.64 -3.38
N PRO A 110 -2.62 -16.48 -3.07
CA PRO A 110 -2.86 -17.74 -2.40
C PRO A 110 -3.19 -17.51 -0.92
N GLY A 111 -4.05 -18.35 -0.36
CA GLY A 111 -4.31 -18.42 1.09
C GLY A 111 -4.69 -17.07 1.73
N ARG A 112 -4.08 -16.77 2.89
CA ARG A 112 -4.31 -15.52 3.64
C ARG A 112 -3.44 -14.40 3.08
N TYR A 113 -4.04 -13.29 2.71
CA TYR A 113 -3.33 -12.16 2.10
C TYR A 113 -3.77 -10.82 2.69
N ALA A 114 -2.88 -9.83 2.55
CA ALA A 114 -3.20 -8.43 2.70
C ALA A 114 -3.49 -7.80 1.33
N LEU A 115 -4.46 -6.90 1.29
CA LEU A 115 -4.70 -5.97 0.18
C LEU A 115 -4.38 -4.55 0.64
N VAL A 116 -3.54 -3.85 -0.10
CA VAL A 116 -3.12 -2.47 0.18
C VAL A 116 -3.50 -1.58 -0.99
N LEU A 117 -4.32 -0.56 -0.71
CA LEU A 117 -4.73 0.46 -1.66
C LEU A 117 -4.11 1.80 -1.25
N LEU A 118 -2.94 2.13 -1.80
CA LEU A 118 -2.23 3.36 -1.47
C LEU A 118 -2.55 4.49 -2.44
N GLY A 119 -3.08 5.59 -1.92
CA GLY A 119 -3.48 6.75 -2.71
C GLY A 119 -4.69 6.48 -3.60
N LEU A 120 -5.76 5.89 -3.05
CA LEU A 120 -6.98 5.53 -3.77
C LEU A 120 -7.43 6.67 -4.70
N SER A 121 -7.33 6.42 -6.00
CA SER A 121 -7.66 7.37 -7.06
C SER A 121 -7.80 6.63 -8.39
N LEU A 122 -8.46 5.47 -8.37
CA LEU A 122 -8.52 4.60 -9.54
C LEU A 122 -9.29 5.30 -10.68
N LYS A 123 -8.91 5.04 -11.91
CA LYS A 123 -9.64 5.50 -13.10
C LYS A 123 -10.25 4.28 -13.78
N PRO A 124 -11.40 4.43 -14.47
CA PRO A 124 -11.88 3.41 -15.39
C PRO A 124 -10.82 3.08 -16.44
N PHE A 125 -10.88 1.87 -17.00
CA PHE A 125 -10.02 1.45 -18.08
C PHE A 125 -10.78 0.59 -19.09
N GLY A 126 -10.81 1.02 -20.35
CA GLY A 126 -11.66 0.41 -21.37
C GLY A 126 -13.12 0.40 -20.92
N ARG A 127 -13.73 -0.80 -20.92
CA ARG A 127 -15.11 -1.01 -20.46
C ARG A 127 -15.24 -1.29 -18.96
N ARG A 128 -14.11 -1.37 -18.23
CA ARG A 128 -14.09 -1.70 -16.81
C ARG A 128 -14.15 -0.43 -15.96
N GLY A 129 -14.98 -0.47 -14.92
CA GLY A 129 -15.09 0.59 -13.93
C GLY A 129 -13.79 0.82 -13.14
N ALA A 130 -13.73 1.94 -12.41
CA ALA A 130 -12.59 2.25 -11.53
C ALA A 130 -12.47 1.25 -10.36
N VAL A 131 -13.60 0.83 -9.81
CA VAL A 131 -13.71 -0.17 -8.73
C VAL A 131 -14.48 -1.36 -9.29
N PRO A 132 -13.81 -2.26 -10.03
CA PRO A 132 -14.48 -3.40 -10.64
C PRO A 132 -14.87 -4.45 -9.57
N PRO A 133 -15.84 -5.34 -9.83
CA PRO A 133 -16.29 -6.36 -8.87
C PRO A 133 -15.15 -7.23 -8.34
N GLU A 134 -14.14 -7.52 -9.15
CA GLU A 134 -12.97 -8.30 -8.76
C GLU A 134 -12.14 -7.59 -7.67
N LEU A 135 -12.06 -6.26 -7.70
CA LEU A 135 -11.42 -5.49 -6.62
C LEU A 135 -12.22 -5.57 -5.32
N LEU A 136 -13.56 -5.50 -5.42
CA LEU A 136 -14.44 -5.64 -4.26
C LEU A 136 -14.33 -7.04 -3.65
N ALA A 137 -14.25 -8.08 -4.49
CA ALA A 137 -14.04 -9.45 -4.04
C ALA A 137 -12.68 -9.64 -3.35
N LEU A 138 -11.61 -9.03 -3.89
CA LEU A 138 -10.30 -9.02 -3.23
C LEU A 138 -10.34 -8.29 -1.88
N ALA A 139 -11.02 -7.14 -1.80
CA ALA A 139 -11.14 -6.39 -0.55
C ALA A 139 -11.94 -7.15 0.51
N ALA A 140 -13.04 -7.80 0.12
CA ALA A 140 -13.85 -8.64 1.00
C ALA A 140 -13.08 -9.87 1.49
N GLY A 141 -12.32 -10.53 0.61
CA GLY A 141 -11.55 -11.74 0.91
C GLY A 141 -10.22 -11.51 1.63
N ALA A 142 -9.74 -10.26 1.72
CA ALA A 142 -8.47 -9.94 2.35
C ALA A 142 -8.51 -10.22 3.86
N THR A 143 -7.43 -10.82 4.38
CA THR A 143 -7.23 -10.96 5.83
C THR A 143 -6.96 -9.59 6.45
N VAL A 144 -6.15 -8.77 5.78
CA VAL A 144 -5.91 -7.36 6.12
C VAL A 144 -6.22 -6.49 4.92
N LEU A 145 -7.04 -5.46 5.09
CA LEU A 145 -7.32 -4.47 4.05
C LEU A 145 -6.82 -3.10 4.52
N VAL A 146 -5.86 -2.51 3.79
CA VAL A 146 -5.36 -1.16 4.03
C VAL A 146 -5.82 -0.23 2.92
N ILE A 147 -6.37 0.93 3.27
CA ILE A 147 -6.80 1.96 2.32
C ILE A 147 -6.25 3.30 2.78
N ASP A 148 -5.49 3.96 1.90
CA ASP A 148 -5.02 5.33 2.08
C ASP A 148 -5.58 6.21 0.97
N TYR A 149 -6.16 7.36 1.32
CA TYR A 149 -6.70 8.29 0.34
C TYR A 149 -6.58 9.76 0.77
N ALA A 150 -6.54 10.66 -0.22
CA ALA A 150 -6.62 12.09 0.03
C ALA A 150 -8.08 12.43 0.34
N ARG A 151 -8.33 13.10 1.46
CA ARG A 151 -9.69 13.33 1.94
C ARG A 151 -10.55 14.11 0.95
N GLU A 152 -10.04 15.20 0.41
CA GLU A 152 -10.83 16.08 -0.45
C GLU A 152 -10.76 15.67 -1.94
N LEU A 153 -10.22 14.49 -2.24
CA LEU A 153 -10.15 14.00 -3.62
C LEU A 153 -11.49 13.36 -4.03
N GLU A 154 -12.24 14.03 -4.90
CA GLU A 154 -13.55 13.59 -5.41
C GLU A 154 -13.55 12.13 -5.89
N ARG A 155 -12.53 11.73 -6.66
CA ARG A 155 -12.41 10.34 -7.12
C ARG A 155 -12.30 9.34 -5.98
N ALA A 156 -11.57 9.67 -4.92
CA ALA A 156 -11.48 8.79 -3.75
C ALA A 156 -12.84 8.72 -3.03
N GLN A 157 -13.50 9.86 -2.87
CA GLN A 157 -14.82 9.95 -2.24
C GLN A 157 -15.88 9.11 -2.96
N GLY A 158 -15.86 9.09 -4.30
CA GLY A 158 -16.74 8.23 -5.09
C GLY A 158 -16.41 6.73 -5.04
N GLN A 159 -15.29 6.32 -4.44
CA GLN A 159 -14.79 4.93 -4.44
C GLN A 159 -14.76 4.30 -3.05
N ILE A 160 -14.46 5.11 -2.03
CA ILE A 160 -14.17 4.64 -0.67
C ILE A 160 -15.36 3.91 -0.05
N GLY A 161 -16.59 4.40 -0.26
CA GLY A 161 -17.80 3.80 0.31
C GLY A 161 -17.99 2.33 -0.09
N ALA A 162 -17.78 2.00 -1.37
CA ALA A 162 -17.91 0.63 -1.86
C ALA A 162 -16.83 -0.30 -1.28
N LEU A 163 -15.60 0.20 -1.09
CA LEU A 163 -14.51 -0.56 -0.51
C LEU A 163 -14.71 -0.79 0.99
N MET A 164 -15.14 0.23 1.73
CA MET A 164 -15.47 0.10 3.16
C MET A 164 -16.63 -0.88 3.37
N ALA A 165 -17.64 -0.86 2.50
CA ALA A 165 -18.79 -1.76 2.56
C ALA A 165 -18.44 -3.25 2.36
N THR A 166 -17.21 -3.58 1.94
CA THR A 166 -16.74 -4.98 1.88
C THR A 166 -16.40 -5.56 3.25
N ARG A 167 -16.41 -4.73 4.30
CA ARG A 167 -16.06 -5.10 5.67
C ARG A 167 -17.25 -4.87 6.60
N SER A 168 -17.57 -5.87 7.43
CA SER A 168 -18.56 -5.75 8.50
C SER A 168 -17.99 -5.12 9.77
N ASP A 169 -16.69 -5.31 10.00
CA ASP A 169 -16.03 -4.89 11.23
C ASP A 169 -15.49 -3.46 11.11
N ALA A 170 -15.32 -2.80 12.25
CA ALA A 170 -14.61 -1.53 12.30
C ALA A 170 -13.12 -1.69 11.92
N PRO A 171 -12.50 -0.65 11.35
CA PRO A 171 -11.05 -0.65 11.13
C PRO A 171 -10.31 -0.77 12.48
N ALA A 172 -9.26 -1.59 12.51
CA ALA A 172 -8.34 -1.68 13.65
C ALA A 172 -7.39 -0.47 13.72
N ILE A 173 -7.11 0.16 12.58
CA ILE A 173 -6.43 1.45 12.48
C ILE A 173 -7.33 2.39 11.69
N ASP A 174 -7.74 3.48 12.34
CA ASP A 174 -8.45 4.60 11.74
C ASP A 174 -7.65 5.86 12.05
N LEU A 175 -6.97 6.41 11.05
CA LEU A 175 -6.02 7.50 11.22
C LEU A 175 -6.26 8.60 10.20
N GLU A 176 -6.66 9.77 10.69
CA GLU A 176 -6.53 11.02 9.96
C GLU A 176 -5.13 11.60 10.15
N LEU A 177 -4.47 11.93 9.04
CA LEU A 177 -3.11 12.46 9.05
C LEU A 177 -2.99 13.68 8.15
N THR A 178 -2.25 14.68 8.65
CA THR A 178 -1.89 15.87 7.89
C THR A 178 -0.40 15.82 7.57
N ILE A 179 -0.06 15.74 6.29
CA ILE A 179 1.33 15.81 5.83
C ILE A 179 1.64 17.28 5.55
N ASN A 180 2.39 17.92 6.45
CA ASN A 180 2.79 19.32 6.32
C ASN A 180 3.92 19.50 5.29
N ASP A 181 3.58 19.26 4.03
CA ASP A 181 4.45 19.44 2.87
C ASP A 181 3.84 20.51 1.95
N ALA A 182 4.68 21.42 1.44
CA ALA A 182 4.21 22.54 0.63
C ALA A 182 3.61 22.08 -0.71
N ALA A 183 4.19 21.07 -1.36
CA ALA A 183 3.68 20.55 -2.61
C ALA A 183 2.36 19.78 -2.42
N LEU A 184 2.21 19.04 -1.31
CA LEU A 184 0.93 18.39 -0.97
C LEU A 184 -0.19 19.38 -0.67
N ARG A 185 0.10 20.46 0.07
CA ARG A 185 -0.89 21.52 0.34
C ARG A 185 -1.30 22.21 -0.94
N ALA A 186 -0.32 22.60 -1.77
CA ALA A 186 -0.60 23.23 -3.06
C ALA A 186 -1.45 22.33 -3.98
N ALA A 187 -1.24 21.01 -3.93
CA ALA A 187 -2.04 20.04 -4.67
C ALA A 187 -3.40 19.70 -4.01
N GLY A 188 -3.67 20.19 -2.80
CA GLY A 188 -4.91 19.88 -2.05
C GLY A 188 -4.97 18.47 -1.44
N PHE A 189 -3.85 17.73 -1.39
CA PHE A 189 -3.84 16.30 -0.97
C PHE A 189 -3.13 16.03 0.36
N HIS A 190 -2.83 17.09 1.12
CA HIS A 190 -2.14 17.05 2.40
C HIS A 190 -2.90 16.38 3.54
N GLN A 191 -4.24 16.45 3.54
CA GLN A 191 -5.09 15.73 4.48
C GLN A 191 -5.40 14.35 3.93
N ARG A 192 -5.11 13.33 4.73
CA ARG A 192 -5.25 11.94 4.33
C ARG A 192 -5.92 11.13 5.41
N HIS A 193 -6.54 10.05 4.98
CA HIS A 193 -7.19 9.10 5.84
C HIS A 193 -6.64 7.72 5.49
N LEU A 194 -6.07 7.06 6.50
CA LEU A 194 -5.60 5.68 6.42
C LEU A 194 -6.48 4.79 7.29
N LEU A 195 -7.04 3.76 6.65
CA LEU A 195 -7.86 2.73 7.28
C LEU A 195 -7.12 1.40 7.16
N ALA A 196 -7.09 0.60 8.23
CA ALA A 196 -6.68 -0.80 8.17
C ALA A 196 -7.70 -1.69 8.88
N TYR A 197 -8.25 -2.66 8.17
CA TYR A 197 -9.16 -3.69 8.69
C TYR A 197 -8.41 -5.01 8.85
N GLY A 198 -8.86 -5.85 9.80
CA GLY A 198 -8.20 -7.12 10.11
C GLY A 198 -7.11 -6.96 11.19
N PRO A 199 -6.24 -7.95 11.39
CA PRO A 199 -5.28 -7.93 12.49
C PRO A 199 -4.25 -6.81 12.31
N ALA A 200 -4.24 -5.86 13.25
CA ALA A 200 -3.22 -4.83 13.42
C ALA A 200 -1.99 -5.42 14.12
#